data_AF-A0A7S4II85-F1
#
_entry.id   AF-A0A7S4II85-F1
#
_cell.length_a   1.000
_cell.length_b   1.000
_cell.length_c   1.000
_cell.angle_alpha   90.00
_cell.angle_beta   90.00
_cell.angle_gamma   90.00
#
_symmetry.space_group_name_H-M   'P 1'
#
loop_
_entity.id
_entity.type
_entity.pdbx_description
1 polymer ?
#
loop_
_entity_poly.entity_id
_entity_poly.type
_entity_poly.pdbx_seq_one_letter_code
_entity_poly.pdbx_strand_id
1 'polypeptide(L)'
;ENIVFADDMVNGIPQVKAGTLEKLVQRLTHEEYLDPPYTQTFLLTYRTFTTPNQLLNILKARYHMEPPKNAPKDWTEKVQKPIRLRLFNALKNWLLKGFHDFADNPKLRKNLLNFLDDMSVEMASTAKNLR
;
A
#
# COMPACT_ATOMS: atom_id res chain seq x y z
N GLU A 1 4.70 -4.19 -20.84
CA GLU A 1 5.39 -4.21 -19.54
C GLU A 1 4.99 -2.96 -18.76
N ASN A 2 4.64 -3.08 -17.48
CA ASN A 2 4.05 -1.98 -16.70
C ASN A 2 4.97 -1.46 -15.58
N ILE A 3 6.20 -1.97 -15.49
CA ILE A 3 7.24 -1.53 -14.56
C ILE A 3 8.60 -1.74 -15.20
N VAL A 4 9.53 -0.81 -14.98
CA VAL A 4 10.90 -0.82 -15.47
C VAL A 4 11.82 -0.67 -14.25
N PHE A 5 12.83 -1.53 -14.15
CA PHE A 5 13.84 -1.46 -13.11
C PHE A 5 15.10 -0.77 -13.62
N ALA A 6 15.87 -0.17 -12.71
CA ALA A 6 17.24 0.22 -13.01
C ALA A 6 18.14 -1.02 -13.06
N ASP A 7 19.30 -0.88 -13.69
CA ASP A 7 20.27 -1.97 -13.81
C ASP A 7 20.89 -2.32 -12.45
N ASP A 8 20.95 -1.34 -11.54
CA ASP A 8 21.51 -1.50 -10.20
C ASP A 8 20.48 -2.01 -9.18
N MET A 9 20.95 -2.85 -8.25
CA MET A 9 20.21 -3.27 -7.06
C MET A 9 20.84 -2.64 -5.81
N VAL A 10 20.01 -2.23 -4.86
CA VAL A 10 20.46 -1.72 -3.56
C VAL A 10 20.09 -2.75 -2.50
N ASN A 11 21.07 -3.32 -1.81
CA ASN A 11 20.86 -4.39 -0.80
C ASN A 11 20.04 -5.59 -1.33
N GLY A 12 20.24 -5.95 -2.61
CA GLY A 12 19.46 -7.02 -3.26
C GLY A 12 18.02 -6.65 -3.63
N ILE A 13 17.63 -5.38 -3.46
CA ILE A 13 16.30 -4.86 -3.82
C ILE A 13 16.36 -4.21 -5.21
N PRO A 14 15.55 -4.67 -6.18
CA PRO A 14 15.44 -4.03 -7.49
C PRO A 14 14.92 -2.60 -7.39
N GLN A 15 15.65 -1.65 -7.98
CA GLN A 15 15.31 -0.23 -7.93
C GLN A 15 14.34 0.13 -9.06
N VAL A 16 13.24 0.82 -8.73
CA VAL A 16 12.22 1.21 -9.71
C VAL A 16 12.69 2.42 -10.51
N LYS A 17 12.75 2.28 -11.83
CA LYS A 17 13.03 3.38 -12.77
C LYS A 17 11.75 4.06 -13.27
N ALA A 18 10.74 3.26 -13.60
CA ALA A 18 9.42 3.74 -14.03
C ALA A 18 8.35 2.67 -13.81
N GLY A 19 7.08 3.05 -13.83
CA GLY A 19 5.98 2.09 -13.81
C GLY A 19 4.62 2.76 -13.80
N THR A 20 3.56 1.99 -14.05
CA THR A 20 2.19 2.48 -13.84
C THR A 20 1.96 2.71 -12.36
N LEU A 21 1.00 3.58 -12.03
CA LEU A 21 0.70 3.91 -10.64
C LEU A 21 0.38 2.67 -9.79
N GLU A 22 -0.34 1.70 -10.34
CA GLU A 22 -0.65 0.44 -9.66
C GLU A 22 0.62 -0.35 -9.34
N LYS A 23 1.60 -0.37 -10.26
CA LYS A 23 2.87 -1.06 -10.04
C LYS A 23 3.74 -0.34 -9.02
N LEU A 24 3.71 0.99 -9.01
CA LEU A 24 4.40 1.78 -7.99
C LEU A 24 3.82 1.54 -6.59
N VAL A 25 2.48 1.43 -6.47
CA VAL A 25 1.82 1.09 -5.20
C VAL A 25 2.09 -0.37 -4.81
N GLN A 26 2.13 -1.31 -5.76
CA GLN A 26 2.53 -2.70 -5.47
C GLN A 26 3.95 -2.76 -4.89
N ARG A 27 4.88 -1.92 -5.38
CA ARG A 27 6.24 -1.81 -4.83
C ARG A 27 6.26 -1.18 -3.43
N LEU A 28 5.43 -0.16 -3.20
CA LEU A 28 5.25 0.45 -1.88
C LEU A 28 4.82 -0.58 -0.82
N THR A 29 4.01 -1.55 -1.22
CA THR A 29 3.48 -2.61 -0.35
C THR A 29 3.95 -4.00 -0.80
N HIS A 30 5.20 -4.15 -1.23
CA HIS A 30 5.71 -5.46 -1.67
C HIS A 30 5.63 -6.46 -0.53
N GLU A 31 5.39 -7.75 -0.77
CA GLU A 31 5.23 -8.76 0.28
C GLU A 31 6.56 -9.27 0.86
N GLU A 32 7.62 -9.33 0.04
CA GLU A 32 8.89 -9.94 0.43
C GLU A 32 9.81 -8.96 1.17
N TYR A 33 10.14 -7.80 0.59
CA TYR A 33 11.16 -6.89 1.10
C TYR A 33 10.64 -5.47 1.30
N LEU A 34 11.19 -4.75 2.26
CA LEU A 34 10.85 -3.35 2.55
C LEU A 34 11.84 -2.42 1.86
N ASP A 35 11.33 -1.29 1.36
CA ASP A 35 12.15 -0.22 0.82
C ASP A 35 11.72 1.13 1.45
N PRO A 36 12.25 1.47 2.64
CA PRO A 36 11.93 2.72 3.31
C PRO A 36 12.32 3.97 2.48
N PRO A 37 13.51 4.03 1.82
CA PRO A 37 13.84 5.12 0.90
C PRO A 37 12.81 5.31 -0.22
N TYR A 38 12.36 4.21 -0.85
CA TYR A 38 11.30 4.27 -1.86
C TYR A 38 9.99 4.80 -1.26
N THR A 39 9.59 4.30 -0.09
CA THR A 39 8.36 4.76 0.58
C THR A 39 8.38 6.26 0.85
N GLN A 40 9.50 6.78 1.35
CA GLN A 40 9.67 8.20 1.61
C GLN A 40 9.62 9.01 0.31
N THR A 41 10.38 8.59 -0.70
CA THR A 41 10.43 9.26 -2.01
C THR A 41 9.07 9.30 -2.68
N PHE A 42 8.35 8.17 -2.66
CA PHE A 42 7.00 8.07 -3.21
C PHE A 42 6.04 9.04 -2.50
N LEU A 43 5.95 9.01 -1.17
CA LEU A 43 5.02 9.89 -0.43
C LEU A 43 5.33 11.39 -0.58
N LEU A 44 6.59 11.75 -0.79
CA LEU A 44 7.01 13.12 -1.08
C LEU A 44 6.61 13.56 -2.49
N THR A 45 6.74 12.70 -3.49
CA THR A 45 6.71 13.10 -4.92
C THR A 45 5.47 12.67 -5.69
N TYR A 46 4.61 11.79 -5.13
CA TYR A 46 3.51 11.18 -5.89
C TYR A 46 2.55 12.18 -6.54
N ARG A 47 2.39 13.37 -5.94
CA ARG A 47 1.49 14.43 -6.42
C ARG A 47 1.83 14.93 -7.82
N THR A 48 3.05 14.67 -8.28
CA THR A 48 3.48 15.00 -9.65
C THR A 48 2.87 14.10 -10.71
N PHE A 49 2.35 12.92 -10.33
CA PHE A 49 1.81 11.92 -11.27
C PHE A 49 0.48 11.29 -10.84
N THR A 50 -0.05 11.59 -9.65
CA THR A 50 -1.37 11.15 -9.22
C THR A 50 -1.95 12.07 -8.13
N THR A 51 -3.22 11.86 -7.77
CA THR A 51 -3.90 12.62 -6.70
C THR A 51 -4.00 11.82 -5.41
N PRO A 52 -4.15 12.48 -4.24
CA PRO A 52 -4.42 11.80 -2.97
C PRO A 52 -5.60 10.83 -3.05
N ASN A 53 -6.68 11.23 -3.73
CA ASN A 53 -7.86 10.39 -3.90
C ASN A 53 -7.59 9.14 -4.75
N GLN A 54 -6.84 9.25 -5.84
CA GLN A 54 -6.45 8.10 -6.66
C GLN A 54 -5.51 7.16 -5.90
N LEU A 55 -4.52 7.70 -5.19
CA LEU A 55 -3.62 6.90 -4.35
C LEU A 55 -4.41 6.11 -3.30
N LEU A 56 -5.32 6.76 -2.58
CA LEU A 56 -6.16 6.10 -1.58
C LEU A 56 -7.02 4.99 -2.21
N ASN A 57 -7.59 5.21 -3.39
CA ASN A 57 -8.39 4.19 -4.07
C ASN A 57 -7.56 2.96 -4.46
N ILE A 58 -6.32 3.15 -4.91
CA ILE A 58 -5.44 2.03 -5.29
C ILE A 58 -4.97 1.28 -4.04
N LEU A 59 -4.70 1.98 -2.94
CA LEU A 59 -4.40 1.34 -1.65
C LEU A 59 -5.60 0.50 -1.19
N LYS A 60 -6.82 1.01 -1.25
CA LYS A 60 -8.04 0.23 -0.94
C LYS A 60 -8.15 -1.03 -1.80
N ALA A 61 -7.95 -0.92 -3.12
CA ALA A 61 -7.98 -2.06 -4.01
C ALA A 61 -6.87 -3.08 -3.68
N ARG A 62 -5.67 -2.60 -3.31
CA ARG A 62 -4.55 -3.45 -2.90
C ARG A 62 -4.82 -4.17 -1.57
N TYR A 63 -5.55 -3.55 -0.64
CA TYR A 63 -5.93 -4.16 0.64
C TYR A 63 -6.94 -5.31 0.46
N HIS A 64 -7.91 -5.13 -0.45
CA HIS A 64 -8.97 -6.09 -0.77
C HIS A 64 -8.57 -7.07 -1.90
N MET A 65 -7.28 -7.28 -2.11
CA MET A 65 -6.84 -8.19 -3.16
C MET A 65 -7.17 -9.64 -2.81
N GLU A 66 -7.83 -10.32 -3.73
CA GLU A 66 -8.17 -11.73 -3.61
C GLU A 66 -7.02 -12.64 -4.08
N PRO A 67 -6.92 -13.87 -3.54
CA PRO A 67 -5.97 -14.85 -4.04
C PRO A 67 -6.20 -15.14 -5.53
N PRO A 68 -5.15 -15.24 -6.35
CA PRO A 68 -5.25 -15.78 -7.70
C PRO A 68 -5.92 -17.17 -7.72
N LYS A 69 -6.56 -17.56 -8.83
CA LYS A 69 -7.27 -18.85 -8.96
C LYS A 69 -6.44 -20.08 -8.55
N ASN A 70 -5.12 -20.02 -8.76
CA ASN A 70 -4.18 -21.10 -8.46
C ASN A 70 -3.23 -20.72 -7.29
N ALA A 71 -3.66 -19.86 -6.38
CA ALA A 71 -2.85 -19.45 -5.25
C ALA A 71 -2.58 -20.64 -4.30
N PRO A 72 -1.38 -20.71 -3.69
CA PRO A 72 -1.10 -21.63 -2.60
C PRO A 72 -2.09 -21.48 -1.44
N LYS A 73 -2.33 -22.56 -0.69
CA LYS A 73 -3.24 -22.53 0.49
C LYS A 73 -2.83 -21.51 1.55
N ASP A 74 -1.55 -21.21 1.65
CA ASP A 74 -0.95 -20.27 2.59
C ASP A 74 -0.77 -18.85 2.01
N TRP A 75 -1.33 -18.56 0.84
CA TRP A 75 -1.19 -17.25 0.18
C TRP A 75 -1.67 -16.09 1.04
N THR A 76 -2.80 -16.26 1.75
CA THR A 76 -3.31 -15.25 2.69
C THR A 76 -2.28 -14.90 3.76
N GLU A 77 -1.64 -15.92 4.34
CA GLU A 77 -0.63 -15.75 5.40
C GLU A 77 0.69 -15.18 4.87
N LYS A 78 1.16 -15.69 3.73
CA LYS A 78 2.49 -15.35 3.19
C LYS A 78 2.51 -14.11 2.30
N VAL A 79 1.39 -13.71 1.74
CA VAL A 79 1.30 -12.61 0.76
C VAL A 79 0.35 -11.53 1.25
N GLN A 80 -0.93 -11.85 1.47
CA GLN A 80 -1.94 -10.85 1.78
C GLN A 80 -1.69 -10.14 3.12
N LYS A 81 -1.41 -10.88 4.19
CA LYS A 81 -1.16 -10.30 5.52
C LYS A 81 0.07 -9.37 5.54
N PRO A 82 1.25 -9.74 4.98
CA PRO A 82 2.37 -8.83 4.85
C PRO A 82 2.04 -7.55 4.07
N ILE A 83 1.30 -7.66 2.97
CA ILE A 83 0.86 -6.51 2.17
C ILE A 83 -0.02 -5.58 3.00
N ARG A 84 -1.03 -6.12 3.71
CA ARG A 84 -1.94 -5.34 4.54
C ARG A 84 -1.23 -4.61 5.68
N LEU A 85 -0.27 -5.28 6.34
CA LEU A 85 0.56 -4.65 7.37
C LEU A 85 1.41 -3.50 6.81
N ARG A 86 2.03 -3.70 5.64
CA ARG A 86 2.84 -2.68 4.98
C ARG A 86 2.00 -1.51 4.48
N LEU A 87 0.79 -1.79 4.01
CA LEU A 87 -0.19 -0.77 3.64
C LEU A 87 -0.59 0.09 4.85
N PHE A 88 -0.88 -0.53 5.99
CA PHE A 88 -1.15 0.21 7.22
C PHE A 88 0.02 1.12 7.60
N ASN A 89 1.26 0.62 7.50
CA ASN A 89 2.45 1.43 7.75
C ASN A 89 2.60 2.58 6.73
N ALA A 90 2.28 2.36 5.46
CA ALA A 90 2.27 3.40 4.44
C ALA A 90 1.23 4.49 4.74
N LEU A 91 0.00 4.11 5.13
CA LEU A 91 -1.05 5.04 5.56
C LEU A 91 -0.61 5.84 6.80
N LYS A 92 -0.02 5.17 7.80
CA LYS A 92 0.53 5.83 8.99
C LYS A 92 1.60 6.85 8.60
N ASN A 93 2.54 6.48 7.73
CA ASN A 93 3.58 7.38 7.24
C ASN A 93 3.00 8.57 6.45
N TRP A 94 1.98 8.32 5.63
CA TRP A 94 1.31 9.36 4.87
C TRP A 94 0.60 10.37 5.79
N LEU A 95 -0.08 9.90 6.83
CA LEU A 95 -0.69 10.76 7.84
C LEU A 95 0.35 11.58 8.62
N LEU A 96 1.46 10.96 9.02
CA LEU A 96 2.49 11.64 9.82
C LEU A 96 3.29 12.66 9.01
N LYS A 97 3.60 12.38 7.74
CA LYS A 97 4.50 13.20 6.91
C LYS A 97 3.80 14.02 5.84
N GLY A 98 2.55 13.70 5.52
CA GLY A 98 1.78 14.31 4.42
C GLY A 98 0.39 14.76 4.87
N PHE A 99 0.25 15.16 6.14
CA PHE A 99 -1.03 15.58 6.72
C PHE A 99 -1.72 16.71 5.93
N HIS A 100 -0.96 17.53 5.19
CA HIS A 100 -1.50 18.61 4.37
C HIS A 100 -2.49 18.14 3.30
N ASP A 101 -2.35 16.92 2.77
CA ASP A 101 -3.36 16.36 1.85
C ASP A 101 -4.72 16.20 2.51
N PHE A 102 -4.71 15.96 3.81
CA PHE A 102 -5.88 15.70 4.62
C PHE A 102 -6.44 16.98 5.21
N ALA A 103 -5.60 17.95 5.60
CA ALA A 103 -6.01 19.17 6.31
C ALA A 103 -7.13 19.94 5.57
N ASP A 104 -6.99 20.14 4.26
CA ASP A 104 -7.92 20.93 3.45
C ASP A 104 -8.88 20.08 2.61
N ASN A 105 -8.88 18.75 2.79
CA ASN A 105 -9.70 17.82 2.02
C ASN A 105 -10.59 16.95 2.92
N PRO A 106 -11.76 17.46 3.37
CA PRO A 106 -12.69 16.71 4.21
C PRO A 106 -13.17 15.40 3.59
N LYS A 107 -13.30 15.36 2.25
CA LYS A 107 -13.71 14.16 1.52
C LYS A 107 -12.65 13.08 1.60
N LEU A 108 -11.37 13.43 1.41
CA LEU A 108 -10.26 12.49 1.58
C LEU A 108 -10.20 11.94 3.01
N ARG A 109 -10.34 12.81 4.02
CA ARG A 109 -10.39 12.40 5.43
C ARG A 109 -11.51 11.41 5.70
N LYS A 110 -12.75 11.73 5.29
CA LYS A 110 -13.90 10.84 5.45
C LYS A 110 -13.67 9.49 4.77
N ASN A 111 -13.13 9.51 3.55
CA ASN A 111 -12.84 8.28 2.81
C ASN A 111 -11.76 7.42 3.46
N LEU A 112 -10.75 8.04 4.10
CA LEU A 112 -9.72 7.34 4.85
C LEU A 112 -10.30 6.76 6.15
N LEU A 113 -11.05 7.54 6.93
CA LEU A 113 -11.67 7.07 8.17
C LEU A 113 -12.58 5.87 7.92
N ASN A 114 -13.48 5.95 6.95
CA ASN A 114 -14.33 4.82 6.56
C ASN A 114 -13.54 3.56 6.21
N PHE A 115 -12.34 3.72 5.64
CA PHE A 115 -11.49 2.60 5.29
C PHE A 115 -10.74 2.02 6.50
N LEU A 116 -10.28 2.87 7.42
CA LEU A 116 -9.68 2.41 8.67
C LEU A 116 -10.70 1.67 9.56
N ASP A 117 -11.96 2.09 9.54
CA ASP A 117 -13.05 1.40 10.24
C ASP A 117 -13.28 0.01 9.67
N ASP A 118 -13.35 -0.11 8.34
CA ASP A 118 -13.48 -1.38 7.62
C ASP A 118 -12.32 -2.35 7.95
N MET A 119 -11.08 -1.86 7.88
CA MET A 119 -9.89 -2.63 8.29
C MET A 119 -9.99 -3.10 9.75
N SER A 120 -10.47 -2.25 10.66
CA SER A 120 -10.58 -2.57 12.09
C SER A 120 -11.63 -3.64 12.36
N VAL A 121 -12.77 -3.61 11.67
CA VAL A 121 -13.82 -4.64 11.76
C VAL A 121 -13.29 -6.00 11.30
N GLU A 122 -12.55 -6.04 10.21
CA GLU A 122 -11.95 -7.28 9.68
C GLU A 122 -10.87 -7.86 10.60
N MET A 123 -10.03 -7.00 11.19
CA MET A 123 -9.04 -7.44 12.18
C MET A 123 -9.72 -8.02 13.42
N ALA A 124 -10.81 -7.39 13.88
CA ALA A 124 -11.57 -7.87 15.03
C ALA A 124 -12.30 -9.20 14.76
N SER A 125 -12.83 -9.42 13.55
CA SER A 125 -13.46 -10.69 13.17
C SER A 125 -12.43 -11.82 13.05
N THR A 126 -11.26 -11.55 12.47
CA THR A 126 -10.15 -12.50 12.38
C THR A 126 -9.67 -12.93 13.77
N ALA A 127 -9.52 -11.99 14.71
CA ALA A 127 -9.12 -12.30 16.09
C ALA A 127 -10.15 -13.13 16.85
N LYS A 128 -11.45 -12.96 16.56
CA LYS A 128 -12.54 -13.78 17.14
C LYS A 128 -12.55 -15.21 16.59
N ASN A 129 -12.22 -15.40 15.32
CA ASN A 129 -12.20 -16.72 14.68
C ASN A 129 -10.99 -17.59 15.06
N LEU A 130 -10.02 -17.02 15.79
CA LEU A 130 -8.83 -17.71 16.31
C LEU A 130 -9.01 -18.21 17.77
N ARG A 131 -10.14 -17.90 18.41
CA ARG A 131 -10.52 -18.38 19.74
C ARG A 131 -11.52 -19.52 19.64
#